data_AF-A0A9X4XKJ2-F1
#
_entry.id   AF-A0A9X4XKJ2-F1
#
_cell.length_a   1.000
_cell.length_b   1.000
_cell.length_c   1.000
_cell.angle_alpha   90.00
_cell.angle_beta   90.00
_cell.angle_gamma   90.00
#
_symmetry.space_group_name_H-M   'P 1'
#
loop_
_entity.id
_entity.type
_entity.pdbx_description
1 polymer ?
#
loop_
_entity_poly.entity_id
_entity_poly.type
_entity_poly.pdbx_seq_one_letter_code
_entity_poly.pdbx_strand_id
1 'polypeptide(L)'
;MTFRSRRRWVSWSSGLALALACGVAAGEPSPPGDPLVVLLDQARLVRMPENVSTIVVGNPLIADVSVQSGGVMVVTGKGYGITNLMALDRNGKVLMTENVQVQGAPDTVVVYRGINRESYSCTPDCNRRITLGDMPLFFEQTISQTSSRNSRAQAGATGGFAPR
;
A
#
# COMPACT_ATOMS: atom_id res chain seq x y z
N MET A 1 67.31 -11.69 31.12
CA MET A 1 68.68 -11.16 30.88
C MET A 1 68.81 -10.90 29.39
N THR A 2 68.80 -9.61 29.02
CA THR A 2 69.92 -8.88 28.37
C THR A 2 69.85 -8.91 26.83
N PHE A 3 69.40 -7.79 26.22
CA PHE A 3 70.24 -6.78 25.51
C PHE A 3 70.74 -7.33 24.15
N ARG A 4 70.58 -6.67 22.99
CA ARG A 4 70.96 -5.29 22.69
C ARG A 4 70.64 -4.95 21.23
N SER A 5 70.13 -3.74 21.03
CA SER A 5 70.18 -2.84 19.87
C SER A 5 70.86 -3.27 18.55
N ARG A 6 70.33 -2.76 17.42
CA ARG A 6 71.04 -1.76 16.61
C ARG A 6 70.09 -0.97 15.70
N ARG A 7 70.24 0.36 15.78
CA ARG A 7 69.61 1.43 15.00
C ARG A 7 70.10 1.44 13.55
N ARG A 8 69.28 2.00 12.66
CA ARG A 8 69.62 2.81 11.45
C ARG A 8 68.27 3.19 10.77
N TRP A 9 67.61 4.31 11.05
CA TRP A 9 67.93 5.69 10.65
C TRP A 9 68.43 5.79 9.21
N VAL A 10 67.49 5.84 8.26
CA VAL A 10 67.63 6.57 6.99
C VAL A 10 66.32 7.34 6.78
N SER A 11 66.38 8.63 7.12
CA SER A 11 65.51 9.68 6.62
C SER A 11 65.78 9.87 5.12
N TRP A 12 64.76 9.99 4.27
CA TRP A 12 64.81 10.79 3.04
C TRP A 12 63.44 11.44 2.78
N SER A 13 63.39 12.69 3.23
CA SER A 13 62.90 13.90 2.57
C SER A 13 62.02 13.79 1.32
N SER A 14 60.87 14.47 1.43
CA SER A 14 60.30 15.41 0.44
C SER A 14 59.72 14.86 -0.87
N GLY A 15 58.39 14.78 -0.90
CA GLY A 15 57.58 14.75 -2.13
C GLY A 15 56.14 15.12 -1.81
N LEU A 16 55.85 16.42 -1.68
CA LEU A 16 54.51 16.98 -1.48
C LEU A 16 53.72 16.89 -2.79
N ALA A 17 53.06 15.75 -3.03
CA ALA A 17 52.06 15.63 -4.10
C ALA A 17 50.67 15.93 -3.49
N LEU A 18 50.24 17.19 -3.59
CA LEU A 18 48.88 17.61 -3.24
C LEU A 18 47.92 17.13 -4.35
N ALA A 19 47.51 15.86 -4.29
CA ALA A 19 46.45 15.34 -5.13
C ALA A 19 45.12 15.94 -4.66
N LEU A 20 44.58 16.91 -5.41
CA LEU A 20 43.19 17.34 -5.27
C LEU A 20 42.28 16.15 -5.59
N ALA A 21 41.85 15.44 -4.56
CA ALA A 21 40.77 14.47 -4.66
C ALA A 21 39.46 15.24 -4.82
N CYS A 22 38.96 15.36 -6.06
CA CYS A 22 37.60 15.76 -6.35
C CYS A 22 36.64 14.75 -5.71
N GLY A 23 36.15 15.08 -4.51
CA GLY A 23 35.06 14.37 -3.87
C GLY A 23 33.76 14.61 -4.64
N VAL A 24 33.50 13.79 -5.66
CA VAL A 24 32.16 13.64 -6.22
C VAL A 24 31.31 12.93 -5.18
N ALA A 25 30.56 13.71 -4.39
CA ALA A 25 29.47 13.20 -3.57
C ALA A 25 28.40 12.65 -4.52
N ALA A 26 28.49 11.36 -4.86
CA ALA A 26 27.39 10.64 -5.45
C ALA A 26 26.24 10.68 -4.44
N GLY A 27 25.21 11.49 -4.70
CA GLY A 27 23.97 11.43 -3.94
C GLY A 27 23.40 10.03 -4.11
N GLU A 28 23.38 9.25 -3.02
CA GLU A 28 22.72 7.95 -3.05
C GLU A 28 21.24 8.16 -3.41
N PRO A 29 20.70 7.41 -4.38
CA PRO A 29 19.28 7.42 -4.64
C PRO A 29 18.58 6.96 -3.36
N SER A 30 17.85 7.88 -2.73
CA SER A 30 16.97 7.55 -1.62
C SER A 30 16.03 6.43 -2.08
N PRO A 31 15.92 5.33 -1.31
CA PRO A 31 15.06 4.21 -1.70
C PRO A 31 13.64 4.74 -1.96
N PRO A 32 12.93 4.20 -2.97
CA PRO A 32 11.52 4.50 -3.14
C PRO A 32 10.83 4.24 -1.79
N GLY A 33 10.04 5.20 -1.31
CA GLY A 33 9.27 5.01 -0.09
C GLY A 33 8.45 3.73 -0.16
N ASP A 34 8.28 3.05 0.98
CA ASP A 34 7.50 1.83 1.05
C ASP A 34 6.08 2.08 0.50
N PRO A 35 5.56 1.20 -0.36
CA PRO A 35 4.24 1.40 -0.93
C PRO A 35 3.16 1.40 0.17
N LEU A 36 2.15 2.24 -0.01
CA LEU A 36 0.95 2.22 0.81
C LEU A 36 0.21 0.89 0.59
N VAL A 37 0.33 -0.03 1.55
CA VAL A 37 -0.37 -1.31 1.50
C VAL A 37 -1.82 -1.16 1.95
N VAL A 38 -2.77 -1.45 1.06
CA VAL A 38 -4.21 -1.48 1.34
C VAL A 38 -4.73 -2.89 1.10
N LEU A 39 -5.58 -3.38 2.00
CA LEU A 39 -6.19 -4.70 1.82
C LEU A 39 -7.40 -4.59 0.89
N LEU A 40 -7.63 -5.63 0.09
CA LEU A 40 -8.80 -5.73 -0.78
C LEU A 40 -10.09 -5.61 0.04
N ASP A 41 -11.03 -4.82 -0.47
CA ASP A 41 -12.31 -4.49 0.16
C ASP A 41 -12.16 -3.75 1.51
N GLN A 42 -11.00 -3.15 1.77
CA GLN A 42 -10.75 -2.33 2.96
C GLN A 42 -10.31 -0.92 2.59
N ALA A 43 -10.54 0.00 3.53
CA ALA A 43 -10.12 1.38 3.42
C ALA A 43 -8.99 1.69 4.42
N ARG A 44 -8.04 2.52 3.99
CA ARG A 44 -7.01 3.14 4.85
C ARG A 44 -7.13 4.65 4.82
N LEU A 45 -6.94 5.25 5.99
CA LEU A 45 -6.83 6.71 6.13
C LEU A 45 -5.39 7.14 5.90
N VAL A 46 -5.21 8.14 5.06
CA VAL A 46 -3.92 8.76 4.75
C VAL A 46 -4.04 10.25 4.94
N ARG A 47 -3.06 10.86 5.61
CA ARG A 47 -3.00 12.32 5.76
C ARG A 47 -2.44 12.93 4.48
N MET A 48 -3.13 13.91 3.95
CA MET A 48 -2.68 14.65 2.78
C MET A 48 -1.76 15.81 3.18
N PRO A 49 -0.84 16.22 2.30
CA PRO A 49 -0.14 17.48 2.43
C PRO A 49 -1.12 18.67 2.46
N GLU A 50 -0.65 19.80 2.97
CA GLU A 50 -1.40 21.05 2.85
C GLU A 50 -1.55 21.48 1.39
N ASN A 51 -2.61 22.25 1.09
CA ASN A 51 -2.85 22.86 -0.22
C ASN A 51 -3.12 21.89 -1.39
N VAL A 52 -3.49 20.63 -1.11
CA VAL A 52 -4.00 19.72 -2.13
C VAL A 52 -5.33 20.23 -2.69
N SER A 53 -5.43 20.36 -4.01
CA SER A 53 -6.68 20.67 -4.71
C SER A 53 -7.20 19.52 -5.55
N THR A 54 -6.31 18.71 -6.11
CA THR A 54 -6.66 17.66 -7.07
C THR A 54 -5.95 16.37 -6.71
N ILE A 55 -6.68 15.25 -6.75
CA ILE A 55 -6.11 13.91 -6.61
C ILE A 55 -6.29 13.18 -7.93
N VAL A 56 -5.21 12.56 -8.40
CA VAL A 56 -5.19 11.74 -9.60
C VAL A 56 -4.86 10.32 -9.19
N VAL A 57 -5.72 9.39 -9.63
CA VAL A 57 -5.54 7.95 -9.42
C VAL A 57 -5.14 7.34 -10.75
N GLY A 58 -4.04 6.57 -10.78
CA GLY A 58 -3.58 5.90 -12.00
C GLY A 58 -4.60 4.88 -12.53
N ASN A 59 -5.07 3.98 -11.67
CA ASN A 59 -6.10 3.00 -12.00
C ASN A 59 -7.18 2.88 -10.90
N PRO A 60 -8.40 3.44 -11.11
CA PRO A 60 -9.49 3.40 -10.13
C PRO A 60 -10.12 2.01 -9.96
N LEU A 61 -9.75 1.02 -10.80
CA LEU A 61 -10.16 -0.38 -10.62
C LEU A 61 -9.30 -1.09 -9.56
N ILE A 62 -8.08 -0.61 -9.29
CA ILE A 62 -7.18 -1.17 -8.27
C ILE A 62 -7.44 -0.50 -6.93
N ALA A 63 -7.38 0.83 -6.88
CA ALA A 63 -7.64 1.60 -5.67
C ALA A 63 -8.45 2.85 -5.99
N ASP A 64 -9.33 3.26 -5.08
CA ASP A 64 -10.12 4.49 -5.21
C ASP A 64 -9.87 5.41 -4.01
N VAL A 65 -10.10 6.71 -4.19
CA VAL A 65 -9.84 7.71 -3.17
C VAL A 65 -11.03 8.63 -2.98
N SER A 66 -11.43 8.82 -1.73
CA SER A 66 -12.34 9.89 -1.34
C SER A 66 -11.68 10.86 -0.38
N VAL A 67 -11.91 12.16 -0.58
CA VAL A 67 -11.38 13.22 0.27
C VAL A 67 -12.37 13.49 1.40
N GLN A 68 -11.88 13.49 2.63
CA GLN A 68 -12.64 13.89 3.80
C GLN A 68 -12.19 15.29 4.25
N SER A 69 -13.08 15.98 4.98
CA SER A 69 -12.72 17.25 5.60
C SER A 69 -11.57 17.06 6.61
N GLY A 70 -10.73 18.08 6.77
CA GLY A 70 -9.60 18.03 7.71
C GLY A 70 -8.31 17.42 7.15
N GLY A 71 -8.14 17.38 5.81
CA GLY A 71 -6.87 16.99 5.20
C GLY A 71 -6.58 15.49 5.26
N VAL A 72 -7.63 14.67 5.31
CA VAL A 72 -7.51 13.20 5.31
C VAL A 72 -8.17 12.64 4.06
N MET A 73 -7.49 11.72 3.39
CA MET A 73 -8.06 10.93 2.30
C MET A 73 -8.28 9.49 2.73
N VAL A 74 -9.37 8.90 2.25
CA VAL A 74 -9.72 7.50 2.44
C VAL A 74 -9.35 6.77 1.15
N VAL A 75 -8.34 5.91 1.21
CA VAL A 75 -7.92 5.06 0.09
C VAL A 75 -8.58 3.69 0.25
N THR A 76 -9.33 3.24 -0.75
CA THR A 76 -10.05 1.96 -0.72
C THR A 76 -9.44 1.00 -1.74
N GLY A 77 -9.06 -0.21 -1.30
CA GLY A 77 -8.58 -1.27 -2.18
C GLY A 77 -9.75 -1.95 -2.90
N LYS A 78 -9.82 -1.85 -4.22
CA LYS A 78 -10.90 -2.40 -5.05
C LYS A 78 -10.48 -3.61 -5.88
N GLY A 79 -9.20 -3.72 -6.23
CA GLY A 79 -8.68 -4.80 -7.04
C GLY A 79 -7.21 -5.05 -6.77
N TYR A 80 -6.76 -6.29 -6.96
CA TYR A 80 -5.36 -6.66 -6.77
C TYR A 80 -4.44 -5.93 -7.75
N GLY A 81 -3.30 -5.47 -7.26
CA GLY A 81 -2.26 -4.86 -8.09
C GLY A 81 -1.54 -3.72 -7.40
N ILE A 82 -0.72 -3.02 -8.17
CA ILE A 82 -0.03 -1.80 -7.76
C ILE A 82 -0.52 -0.68 -8.67
N THR A 83 -0.95 0.43 -8.07
CA THR A 83 -1.27 1.66 -8.78
C THR A 83 -0.64 2.85 -8.07
N ASN A 84 -0.70 4.03 -8.65
CA ASN A 84 -0.13 5.24 -8.10
C ASN A 84 -1.22 6.27 -7.81
N LEU A 85 -0.98 7.06 -6.78
CA LEU A 85 -1.79 8.20 -6.37
C LEU A 85 -0.92 9.46 -6.43
N MET A 86 -1.46 10.52 -7.02
CA MET A 86 -0.79 11.82 -7.06
C MET A 86 -1.71 12.89 -6.48
N ALA A 87 -1.18 13.72 -5.61
CA ALA A 87 -1.86 14.90 -5.09
C ALA A 87 -1.21 16.15 -5.67
N LEU A 88 -2.03 17.06 -6.21
CA LEU A 88 -1.59 18.28 -6.86
C LEU A 88 -2.17 19.51 -6.17
N ASP A 89 -1.43 20.62 -6.24
CA ASP A 89 -1.93 21.94 -5.86
C ASP A 89 -2.75 22.60 -6.96
N ARG A 90 -3.29 23.80 -6.68
CA ARG A 90 -4.10 24.59 -7.62
C ARG A 90 -3.33 25.02 -8.88
N ASN A 91 -2.01 25.03 -8.83
CA ASN A 91 -1.14 25.39 -9.95
C ASN A 91 -0.73 24.15 -10.77
N GLY A 92 -1.20 22.95 -10.41
CA GLY A 92 -0.81 21.69 -11.05
C GLY A 92 0.56 21.16 -10.62
N LYS A 93 1.16 21.71 -9.56
CA LYS A 93 2.40 21.17 -8.98
C LYS A 93 2.07 19.90 -8.20
N VAL A 94 2.83 18.83 -8.46
CA VAL A 94 2.74 17.59 -7.69
C VAL A 94 3.28 17.82 -6.28
N LEU A 95 2.43 17.64 -5.29
CA LEU A 95 2.75 17.76 -3.86
C LEU A 95 3.18 16.41 -3.27
N MET A 96 2.62 15.31 -3.78
CA MET A 96 2.88 13.96 -3.30
C MET A 96 2.61 12.95 -4.41
N THR A 97 3.44 11.91 -4.47
CA THR A 97 3.24 10.73 -5.31
C THR A 97 3.45 9.49 -4.44
N GLU A 98 2.46 8.61 -4.37
CA GLU A 98 2.50 7.40 -3.56
C GLU A 98 2.10 6.18 -4.39
N ASN A 99 2.82 5.07 -4.22
CA ASN A 99 2.43 3.79 -4.80
C ASN A 99 1.49 3.08 -3.83
N VAL A 100 0.32 2.66 -4.31
CA VAL A 100 -0.66 1.87 -3.58
C VAL A 100 -0.57 0.42 -4.03
N GLN A 101 -0.28 -0.46 -3.09
CA GLN A 101 -0.30 -1.90 -3.32
C GLN A 101 -1.52 -2.50 -2.66
N VAL A 102 -2.39 -3.10 -3.47
CA VAL A 102 -3.59 -3.78 -2.98
C VAL A 102 -3.34 -5.27 -2.85
N GLN A 103 -3.45 -5.77 -1.62
CA GLN A 103 -3.15 -7.16 -1.25
C GLN A 103 -4.38 -7.87 -0.69
N GLY A 104 -4.33 -9.20 -0.65
CA GLY A 104 -5.40 -10.01 -0.03
C GLY A 104 -5.36 -9.89 1.49
N ALA A 105 -6.51 -10.07 2.14
CA ALA A 105 -6.55 -10.11 3.59
C ALA A 105 -5.74 -11.33 4.10
N PRO A 106 -4.93 -11.16 5.17
CA PRO A 106 -3.98 -12.18 5.61
C PRO A 106 -4.64 -13.46 6.15
N ASP A 107 -5.91 -13.38 6.52
CA ASP A 107 -6.75 -14.48 7.01
C ASP A 107 -7.49 -15.23 5.87
N THR A 108 -7.13 -14.97 4.60
CA THR A 108 -7.78 -15.58 3.45
C THR A 108 -7.12 -16.89 3.05
N VAL A 109 -7.92 -17.96 2.97
CA VAL A 109 -7.53 -19.26 2.41
C VAL A 109 -8.18 -19.45 1.04
N VAL A 110 -7.39 -19.84 0.05
CA VAL A 110 -7.86 -20.14 -1.30
C VAL A 110 -7.81 -21.64 -1.54
N VAL A 111 -8.94 -22.23 -1.92
CA VAL A 111 -9.08 -23.66 -2.21
C VAL A 111 -9.29 -23.85 -3.71
N TYR A 112 -8.45 -24.71 -4.32
CA TYR A 112 -8.59 -25.12 -5.71
C TYR A 112 -9.17 -26.54 -5.81
N ARG A 113 -10.28 -26.69 -6.51
CA ARG A 113 -10.92 -27.98 -6.83
C ARG A 113 -10.93 -28.16 -8.35
N GLY A 114 -9.83 -28.65 -8.90
CA GLY A 114 -9.59 -28.62 -10.35
C GLY A 114 -9.43 -27.18 -10.82
N ILE A 115 -10.29 -26.75 -11.76
CA ILE A 115 -10.33 -25.35 -12.25
C ILE A 115 -11.13 -24.40 -11.33
N ASN A 116 -11.79 -24.95 -10.31
CA ASN A 116 -12.69 -24.18 -9.45
C ASN A 116 -11.88 -23.53 -8.33
N ARG A 117 -11.83 -22.21 -8.31
CA ARG A 117 -11.22 -21.41 -7.23
C ARG A 117 -12.30 -20.92 -6.28
N GLU A 118 -12.12 -21.18 -4.99
CA GLU A 118 -13.00 -20.71 -3.92
C GLU A 118 -12.16 -20.02 -2.85
N SER A 119 -12.66 -18.89 -2.31
CA SER A 119 -11.98 -18.14 -1.26
C SER A 119 -12.74 -18.19 0.06
N TYR A 120 -12.01 -18.27 1.17
CA TYR A 120 -12.53 -18.39 2.53
C TYR A 120 -11.79 -17.41 3.45
N SER A 121 -12.49 -16.78 4.39
CA SER A 121 -11.88 -16.02 5.51
C SER A 121 -11.93 -16.90 6.75
N CYS A 122 -10.76 -17.20 7.33
CA CYS A 122 -10.60 -18.18 8.39
C CYS A 122 -10.09 -17.50 9.66
N THR A 123 -11.00 -17.22 10.60
CA THR A 123 -10.64 -16.65 11.91
C THR A 123 -11.73 -16.91 12.96
N PRO A 124 -11.65 -17.96 13.82
CA PRO A 124 -10.85 -19.20 13.70
C PRO A 124 -11.49 -20.23 12.75
N ASP A 125 -12.81 -20.16 12.55
CA ASP A 125 -13.55 -20.99 11.61
C ASP A 125 -13.54 -20.37 10.21
N CYS A 126 -13.57 -21.21 9.18
CA CYS A 126 -13.55 -20.78 7.78
C CYS A 126 -14.95 -20.47 7.26
N ASN A 127 -15.18 -19.21 6.89
CA ASN A 127 -16.41 -18.75 6.27
C ASN A 127 -16.16 -18.41 4.80
N ARG A 128 -17.16 -18.67 3.93
CA ARG A 128 -17.07 -18.33 2.50
C ARG A 128 -16.89 -16.83 2.33
N ARG A 129 -15.91 -16.42 1.53
CA ARG A 129 -15.67 -15.04 1.16
C ARG A 129 -15.67 -14.92 -0.36
N ILE A 130 -16.39 -13.93 -0.88
CA ILE A 130 -16.32 -13.59 -2.30
C ILE A 130 -15.03 -12.82 -2.55
N THR A 131 -14.21 -13.30 -3.46
CA THR A 131 -12.96 -12.63 -3.85
C THR A 131 -12.83 -12.59 -5.37
N LEU A 132 -12.19 -11.55 -5.89
CA LEU A 132 -11.88 -11.42 -7.31
C LEU A 132 -11.12 -12.66 -7.80
N GLY A 133 -11.62 -13.26 -8.88
CA GLY A 133 -11.05 -14.47 -9.49
C GLY A 133 -11.63 -15.80 -8.98
N ASP A 134 -12.59 -15.80 -8.05
CA ASP A 134 -13.33 -17.01 -7.69
C ASP A 134 -14.18 -17.54 -8.86
N MET A 135 -14.50 -18.83 -8.83
CA MET A 135 -15.32 -19.46 -9.87
C MET A 135 -16.71 -18.78 -9.96
N PRO A 136 -17.25 -18.53 -11.17
CA PRO A 136 -18.54 -17.86 -11.35
C PRO A 136 -19.69 -18.47 -10.54
N LEU A 137 -19.80 -19.80 -10.51
CA LEU A 137 -20.85 -20.48 -9.74
C LEU A 137 -20.76 -20.22 -8.23
N PHE A 138 -19.55 -20.23 -7.67
CA PHE A 138 -19.33 -19.93 -6.24
C PHE A 138 -19.65 -18.46 -5.94
N PHE A 139 -19.23 -17.56 -6.82
CA PHE A 139 -19.46 -16.12 -6.75
C PHE A 139 -20.97 -15.79 -6.76
N GLU A 140 -21.71 -16.29 -7.76
CA GLU A 140 -23.15 -16.05 -7.91
C GLU A 140 -23.99 -16.62 -6.76
N GLN A 141 -23.66 -17.83 -6.29
CA GLN A 141 -24.35 -18.44 -5.15
C GLN A 141 -24.15 -17.62 -3.88
N THR A 142 -22.93 -17.17 -3.60
CA THR A 142 -22.64 -16.41 -2.38
C THR A 142 -23.26 -15.01 -2.41
N ILE A 143 -23.26 -14.34 -3.57
CA ILE A 143 -23.95 -13.05 -3.74
C ILE A 143 -25.46 -13.18 -3.61
N SER A 144 -26.07 -14.21 -4.21
CA SER A 144 -27.52 -14.40 -4.12
C SER A 144 -27.99 -14.65 -2.69
N GLN A 145 -27.23 -15.45 -1.92
CA GLN A 145 -27.47 -15.63 -0.48
C GLN A 145 -27.35 -14.30 0.28
N THR A 146 -26.29 -13.54 0.04
CA THR A 146 -26.07 -12.23 0.68
C THR A 146 -27.19 -11.25 0.37
N SER A 147 -27.58 -11.15 -0.90
CA SER A 147 -28.68 -10.30 -1.37
C SER A 147 -30.01 -10.69 -0.73
N SER A 148 -30.32 -11.98 -0.65
CA SER A 148 -31.53 -12.48 -0.01
C SER A 148 -31.59 -12.16 1.50
N ARG A 149 -30.43 -12.17 2.17
CA ARG A 149 -30.33 -11.77 3.59
C ARG A 149 -30.52 -10.26 3.74
N ASN A 150 -29.91 -9.48 2.85
CA ASN A 150 -29.99 -8.02 2.91
C ASN A 150 -31.42 -7.53 2.63
N SER A 151 -32.12 -8.09 1.65
CA SER A 151 -33.52 -7.72 1.35
C SER A 151 -34.46 -8.02 2.52
N ARG A 152 -34.26 -9.14 3.21
CA ARG A 152 -35.02 -9.47 4.44
C ARG A 152 -34.69 -8.53 5.60
N ALA A 153 -33.42 -8.15 5.75
CA ALA A 153 -33.02 -7.18 6.78
C ALA A 153 -33.62 -5.80 6.52
N GLN A 154 -33.64 -5.34 5.26
CA GLN A 154 -34.23 -4.06 4.86
C GLN A 154 -35.75 -4.04 4.99
N ALA A 155 -36.43 -5.16 4.73
CA ALA A 155 -37.88 -5.29 4.93
C ALA A 155 -38.31 -5.14 6.40
N GLY A 156 -37.41 -5.38 7.36
CA GLY A 156 -37.65 -5.13 8.79
C GLY A 156 -37.28 -3.72 9.25
N ALA A 157 -36.45 -2.99 8.50
CA ALA A 157 -35.95 -1.67 8.87
C ALA A 157 -36.91 -0.51 8.54
N THR A 158 -37.94 -0.74 7.71
CA THR A 158 -38.97 0.25 7.37
C THR A 158 -40.02 0.48 8.46
N GLY A 159 -39.91 -0.20 9.61
CA GLY A 159 -40.87 -0.12 10.72
C GLY A 159 -40.54 0.87 11.85
N GLY A 160 -39.44 1.64 11.79
CA GLY A 160 -38.98 2.38 12.96
C GLY A 160 -38.16 3.63 12.70
N PHE A 161 -38.78 4.71 12.22
CA PHE A 161 -38.43 6.08 12.60
C PHE A 161 -39.53 7.05 12.13
N ALA A 162 -40.50 7.37 12.99
CA ALA A 162 -41.36 8.53 12.79
C ALA A 162 -40.72 9.71 13.55
N PRO A 163 -40.23 10.76 12.86
CA PRO A 163 -39.80 11.97 13.55
C PRO A 163 -41.02 12.64 14.19
N ARG A 164 -40.93 12.96 15.48
CA ARG A 164 -41.85 13.85 16.18
C ARG A 164 -41.48 15.31 15.93
#